data_AF-A0A831TXQ0-F1
#
_entry.id   AF-A0A831TXQ0-F1
#
_cell.length_a   1.000
_cell.length_b   1.000
_cell.length_c   1.000
_cell.angle_alpha   90.00
_cell.angle_beta   90.00
_cell.angle_gamma   90.00
#
_symmetry.space_group_name_H-M   'P 1'
#
loop_
_entity.id
_entity.type
_entity.pdbx_description
1 polymer ?
#
loop_
_entity_poly.entity_id
_entity_poly.type
_entity_poly.pdbx_seq_one_letter_code
_entity_poly.pdbx_strand_id
1 'polypeptide(L)'
;MDQALLEKDPHFAKGCAFCHRGNEEAKEKDAAHKGLVKRPSDDLGLCGRCHGDIARRYGASLHYTTGGLRHGVSPRFSAAEKKIFDEKVFPKACNSCHASCGDCHVKSPIIGGVNLGLIRGHAFVRKDEGKTCALCHGGRVYPEFTGEYGGSPDVHYQKGMICLDCHKQNELHGDGAAALSRHDVKGGPACIGCHPAGGGKSDKSRAAHATHGGKLSCASCHSGAPYRNCYDCHLGAGATAKPGFILGRNPRNTNEVTTLRVIPTVRDTFRNAGIAMESYDALPNYWPSAPHNIKKRTERTRSCEVCHTDRKDFLTEQTLIKDGSKANRGLVHTPRKLENQEEKR
;
A
#
# COMPACT_ATOMS: atom_id res chain seq x y z
N MET A 1 15.53 -15.98 -28.90
CA MET A 1 14.30 -15.21 -28.60
C MET A 1 13.20 -15.79 -29.46
N ASP A 2 11.96 -15.85 -28.97
CA ASP A 2 10.85 -16.46 -29.72
C ASP A 2 10.55 -15.65 -30.98
N GLN A 3 10.71 -16.26 -32.15
CA GLN A 3 10.51 -15.61 -33.44
C GLN A 3 9.04 -15.23 -33.67
N ALA A 4 8.12 -16.05 -33.15
CA ALA A 4 6.69 -15.74 -33.23
C ALA A 4 6.31 -14.52 -32.37
N LEU A 5 7.03 -14.28 -31.26
CA LEU A 5 6.84 -13.08 -30.43
C LEU A 5 7.29 -11.82 -31.17
N LEU A 6 8.46 -11.87 -31.80
CA LEU A 6 9.03 -10.77 -32.56
C LEU A 6 8.13 -10.32 -33.72
N GLU A 7 7.48 -11.27 -34.38
CA GLU A 7 6.61 -11.00 -35.53
C GLU A 7 5.22 -10.49 -35.13
N LYS A 8 4.71 -10.89 -33.95
CA LYS A 8 3.30 -10.66 -33.58
C LYS A 8 3.09 -9.52 -32.58
N ASP A 9 4.07 -9.22 -31.72
CA ASP A 9 3.91 -8.19 -30.70
C ASP A 9 4.35 -6.81 -31.26
N PRO A 10 3.43 -5.82 -31.33
CA PRO A 10 3.71 -4.51 -31.92
C PRO A 10 4.88 -3.75 -31.27
N HIS A 11 5.26 -4.09 -30.03
CA HIS A 11 6.39 -3.44 -29.36
C HIS A 11 7.74 -3.75 -30.01
N PHE A 12 7.85 -4.83 -30.80
CA PHE A 12 9.08 -5.20 -31.50
C PHE A 12 9.16 -4.65 -32.94
N ALA A 13 8.10 -4.00 -33.44
CA ALA A 13 8.03 -3.53 -34.82
C ALA A 13 9.11 -2.50 -35.20
N LYS A 14 9.73 -1.83 -34.21
CA LYS A 14 10.80 -0.85 -34.42
C LYS A 14 12.20 -1.38 -34.09
N GLY A 15 12.33 -2.68 -33.83
CA GLY A 15 13.60 -3.30 -33.45
C GLY A 15 14.01 -3.01 -32.00
N CYS A 16 15.14 -3.61 -31.60
CA CYS A 16 15.60 -3.60 -30.21
C CYS A 16 16.17 -2.23 -29.83
N ALA A 17 16.96 -1.63 -30.72
CA ALA A 17 17.62 -0.35 -30.47
C ALA A 17 16.67 0.84 -30.40
N PHE A 18 15.43 0.71 -30.89
CA PHE A 18 14.44 1.77 -30.70
C PHE A 18 14.22 2.07 -29.21
N CYS A 19 14.10 1.03 -28.39
CA CYS A 19 13.96 1.15 -26.94
C CYS A 19 15.32 1.16 -26.25
N HIS A 20 16.16 0.19 -26.57
CA HIS A 20 17.38 -0.08 -25.82
C HIS A 20 18.61 0.70 -26.34
N ARG A 21 18.53 1.40 -27.47
CA ARG A 21 19.68 2.03 -28.13
C ARG A 21 20.80 1.02 -28.41
N GLY A 22 22.04 1.47 -28.48
CA GLY A 22 23.20 0.65 -28.87
C GLY A 22 23.44 0.69 -30.38
N ASN A 23 24.38 -0.13 -30.83
CA ASN A 23 24.75 -0.27 -32.23
C ASN A 23 24.35 -1.66 -32.73
N GLU A 24 23.26 -1.75 -33.52
CA GLU A 24 22.76 -3.03 -34.04
C GLU A 24 23.66 -3.65 -35.13
N GLU A 25 24.57 -2.87 -35.71
CA GLU A 25 25.46 -3.32 -36.79
C GLU A 25 26.76 -3.95 -36.26
N ALA A 26 27.10 -3.71 -34.99
CA ALA A 26 28.31 -4.22 -34.39
C ALA A 26 28.19 -5.72 -34.05
N LYS A 27 29.23 -6.49 -34.44
CA LYS A 27 29.31 -7.94 -34.17
C LYS A 27 29.85 -8.26 -32.78
N GLU A 28 30.70 -7.38 -32.25
CA GLU A 28 31.28 -7.52 -30.92
C GLU A 28 30.38 -6.92 -29.86
N LYS A 29 30.15 -7.67 -28.77
CA LYS A 29 29.24 -7.30 -27.68
C LYS A 29 29.51 -5.90 -27.14
N ASP A 30 30.77 -5.55 -26.89
CA ASP A 30 31.12 -4.26 -26.28
C ASP A 30 30.87 -3.09 -27.24
N ALA A 31 31.07 -3.32 -28.54
CA ALA A 31 30.75 -2.34 -29.58
C ALA A 31 29.23 -2.20 -29.78
N ALA A 32 28.48 -3.31 -29.76
CA ALA A 32 27.03 -3.32 -29.88
C ALA A 32 26.34 -2.67 -28.67
N HIS A 33 26.87 -2.89 -27.47
CA HIS A 33 26.33 -2.34 -26.24
C HIS A 33 26.80 -0.93 -25.90
N LYS A 34 27.65 -0.32 -26.73
CA LYS A 34 28.07 1.07 -26.53
C LYS A 34 26.85 1.99 -26.59
N GLY A 35 26.49 2.58 -25.44
CA GLY A 35 25.31 3.44 -25.31
C GLY A 35 23.98 2.71 -25.10
N LEU A 36 24.00 1.40 -24.83
CA LEU A 36 22.81 0.61 -24.53
C LEU A 36 22.12 1.07 -23.23
N VAL A 37 20.82 1.32 -23.32
CA VAL A 37 19.93 1.61 -22.21
C VAL A 37 19.37 0.30 -21.66
N LYS A 38 19.85 -0.09 -20.47
CA LYS A 38 19.45 -1.33 -19.80
C LYS A 38 17.98 -1.34 -19.33
N ARG A 39 17.44 -0.17 -18.98
CA ARG A 39 16.07 0.01 -18.46
C ARG A 39 15.35 1.12 -19.23
N PRO A 40 14.89 0.84 -20.46
CA PRO A 40 14.32 1.88 -21.32
C PRO A 40 12.96 2.39 -20.83
N SER A 41 12.23 1.59 -20.04
CA SER A 41 10.92 1.99 -19.49
C SER A 41 11.01 3.07 -18.41
N ASP A 42 12.20 3.36 -17.87
CA ASP A 42 12.40 4.46 -16.92
C ASP A 42 12.17 5.83 -17.61
N ASP A 43 12.27 5.89 -18.95
CA ASP A 43 11.84 7.03 -19.75
C ASP A 43 10.38 6.87 -20.20
N LEU A 44 9.45 7.57 -19.51
CA LEU A 44 8.03 7.58 -19.87
C LEU A 44 7.78 8.09 -21.29
N GLY A 45 8.65 8.96 -21.82
CA GLY A 45 8.54 9.50 -23.15
C GLY A 45 8.66 8.44 -24.24
N LEU A 46 9.42 7.37 -23.99
CA LEU A 46 9.57 6.26 -24.93
C LEU A 46 8.25 5.52 -25.15
N CYS A 47 7.60 5.07 -24.08
CA CYS A 47 6.29 4.42 -24.13
C CYS A 47 5.21 5.42 -24.56
N GLY A 48 5.34 6.69 -24.15
CA GLY A 48 4.41 7.78 -24.45
C GLY A 48 4.28 8.13 -25.93
N ARG A 49 5.23 7.74 -26.79
CA ARG A 49 5.10 7.90 -28.26
C ARG A 49 3.90 7.15 -28.84
N CYS A 50 3.53 6.01 -28.24
CA CYS A 50 2.38 5.20 -28.64
C CYS A 50 1.28 5.17 -27.57
N HIS A 51 1.63 5.36 -26.30
CA HIS A 51 0.73 5.32 -25.15
C HIS A 51 0.67 6.66 -24.40
N GLY A 52 0.60 7.78 -25.14
CA GLY A 52 0.75 9.14 -24.60
C GLY A 52 -0.18 9.45 -23.43
N ASP A 53 -1.45 9.07 -23.51
CA ASP A 53 -2.42 9.30 -22.43
C ASP A 53 -2.13 8.48 -21.16
N ILE A 54 -1.61 7.26 -21.32
CA ILE A 54 -1.25 6.42 -20.18
C ILE A 54 0.03 6.96 -19.55
N ALA A 55 1.05 7.26 -20.36
CA ALA A 55 2.32 7.80 -19.86
C ALA A 55 2.14 9.12 -19.11
N ARG A 56 1.32 10.04 -19.65
CA ARG A 56 1.00 11.31 -19.01
C ARG A 56 0.34 11.11 -17.64
N ARG A 57 -0.70 10.26 -17.56
CA ARG A 57 -1.39 10.00 -16.29
C ARG A 57 -0.49 9.27 -15.29
N TYR A 58 0.32 8.33 -15.77
CA TYR A 58 1.20 7.54 -14.93
C TYR A 58 2.29 8.40 -14.29
N GLY A 59 2.81 9.40 -15.02
CA GLY A 59 3.75 10.38 -14.49
C GLY A 59 3.22 11.17 -13.28
N ALA A 60 1.90 11.28 -13.11
CA ALA A 60 1.27 11.90 -11.93
C ALA A 60 0.89 10.88 -10.84
N SER A 61 0.95 9.57 -11.13
CA SER A 61 0.53 8.52 -10.21
C SER A 61 1.46 8.37 -9.01
N LEU A 62 0.96 7.78 -7.93
CA LEU A 62 1.77 7.50 -6.74
C LEU A 62 2.79 6.38 -6.94
N HIS A 63 2.56 5.46 -7.88
CA HIS A 63 3.54 4.41 -8.22
C HIS A 63 4.77 4.99 -8.92
N TYR A 64 4.60 6.08 -9.67
CA TYR A 64 5.70 6.83 -10.30
C TYR A 64 6.31 7.88 -9.36
N THR A 65 5.50 8.69 -8.70
CA THR A 65 6.04 9.82 -7.92
C THR A 65 6.57 9.40 -6.54
N THR A 66 6.08 8.27 -6.00
CA THR A 66 6.21 7.87 -4.60
C THR A 66 5.85 8.97 -3.58
N GLY A 67 5.12 10.00 -4.04
CA GLY A 67 4.90 11.25 -3.30
C GLY A 67 4.13 11.07 -2.00
N GLY A 68 3.29 10.04 -1.90
CA GLY A 68 2.55 9.71 -0.69
C GLY A 68 3.44 9.33 0.51
N LEU A 69 4.57 8.67 0.26
CA LEU A 69 5.54 8.35 1.31
C LEU A 69 6.23 9.61 1.81
N ARG A 70 6.65 10.48 0.89
CA ARG A 70 7.27 11.78 1.18
C ARG A 70 6.32 12.68 1.98
N HIS A 71 5.10 12.83 1.49
CA HIS A 71 4.09 13.67 2.08
C HIS A 71 3.71 13.18 3.49
N GLY A 72 3.52 11.87 3.66
CA GLY A 72 3.05 11.30 4.93
C GLY A 72 3.94 11.55 6.15
N VAL A 73 5.25 11.73 5.95
CA VAL A 73 6.19 12.05 7.05
C VAL A 73 6.55 13.53 7.14
N SER A 74 6.37 14.28 6.04
CA SER A 74 6.85 15.66 5.94
C SER A 74 6.34 16.65 7.00
N PRO A 75 5.12 16.54 7.56
CA PRO A 75 4.67 17.43 8.64
C PRO A 75 5.45 17.28 9.95
N ARG A 76 6.28 16.23 10.09
CA ARG A 76 7.17 16.06 11.25
C ARG A 76 8.41 16.94 11.17
N PHE A 77 8.73 17.49 10.01
CA PHE A 77 9.98 18.18 9.73
C PHE A 77 9.80 19.70 9.73
N SER A 78 10.84 20.43 10.16
CA SER A 78 10.99 21.85 9.80
C SER A 78 11.33 22.01 8.31
N ALA A 79 11.29 23.25 7.81
CA ALA A 79 11.61 23.51 6.40
C ALA A 79 13.05 23.09 6.04
N ALA A 80 14.00 23.30 6.96
CA ALA A 80 15.39 22.89 6.79
C ALA A 80 15.54 21.36 6.80
N GLU A 81 14.90 20.68 7.76
CA GLU A 81 14.89 19.22 7.85
C GLU A 81 14.27 18.56 6.62
N LYS A 82 13.20 19.15 6.07
CA LYS A 82 12.55 18.67 4.86
C LYS A 82 13.50 18.67 3.66
N LYS A 83 14.32 19.71 3.51
CA LYS A 83 15.35 19.77 2.47
C LYS A 83 16.37 18.63 2.63
N ILE A 84 16.85 18.41 3.85
CA ILE A 84 17.79 17.32 4.15
C ILE A 84 17.17 15.95 3.85
N PHE A 85 15.89 15.75 4.23
CA PHE A 85 15.15 14.52 3.97
C PHE A 85 15.06 14.22 2.48
N ASP A 86 14.68 15.24 1.69
CA ASP A 86 14.46 15.10 0.25
C ASP A 86 15.78 14.85 -0.51
N GLU A 87 16.89 15.43 -0.07
CA GLU A 87 18.20 15.26 -0.71
C GLU A 87 18.90 13.96 -0.29
N LYS A 88 18.81 13.57 0.98
CA LYS A 88 19.66 12.49 1.54
C LYS A 88 18.91 11.20 1.87
N VAL A 89 17.66 11.29 2.34
CA VAL A 89 16.91 10.14 2.87
C VAL A 89 15.98 9.58 1.81
N PHE A 90 15.11 10.40 1.25
CA PHE A 90 14.06 9.97 0.34
C PHE A 90 14.58 9.17 -0.88
N PRO A 91 15.64 9.62 -1.60
CA PRO A 91 16.14 8.90 -2.77
C PRO A 91 16.72 7.52 -2.43
N LYS A 92 17.30 7.36 -1.24
CA LYS A 92 17.96 6.12 -0.81
C LYS A 92 17.00 5.13 -0.16
N ALA A 93 16.08 5.62 0.64
CA ALA A 93 15.28 4.79 1.54
C ALA A 93 13.82 4.61 1.11
N CYS A 94 13.27 5.52 0.31
CA CYS A 94 11.85 5.54 -0.03
C CYS A 94 11.61 5.38 -1.53
N ASN A 95 12.49 5.94 -2.36
CA ASN A 95 12.36 5.88 -3.81
C ASN A 95 12.78 4.53 -4.42
N SER A 96 13.24 3.57 -3.60
CA SER A 96 13.57 2.20 -4.04
C SER A 96 12.35 1.40 -4.50
N CYS A 97 11.13 1.86 -4.17
CA CYS A 97 9.88 1.22 -4.56
C CYS A 97 9.18 1.93 -5.75
N HIS A 98 9.86 2.91 -6.36
CA HIS A 98 9.41 3.54 -7.61
C HIS A 98 9.29 2.49 -8.73
N ALA A 99 8.24 2.60 -9.54
CA ALA A 99 7.99 1.70 -10.67
C ALA A 99 7.98 2.45 -12.00
N SER A 100 8.46 1.76 -13.03
CA SER A 100 8.35 2.12 -14.45
C SER A 100 7.35 1.19 -15.16
N CYS A 101 7.01 1.50 -16.41
CA CYS A 101 6.13 0.63 -17.21
C CYS A 101 6.66 -0.82 -17.31
N GLY A 102 7.98 -0.97 -17.43
CA GLY A 102 8.63 -2.26 -17.58
C GLY A 102 8.59 -3.11 -16.31
N ASP A 103 8.53 -2.48 -15.13
CA ASP A 103 8.52 -3.20 -13.84
C ASP A 103 7.24 -4.01 -13.62
N CYS A 104 6.14 -3.62 -14.28
CA CYS A 104 4.87 -4.34 -14.24
C CYS A 104 4.60 -5.16 -15.52
N HIS A 105 5.13 -4.72 -16.67
CA HIS A 105 4.74 -5.29 -17.97
C HIS A 105 5.80 -6.16 -18.64
N VAL A 106 7.06 -6.15 -18.21
CA VAL A 106 8.13 -6.88 -18.90
C VAL A 106 9.03 -7.67 -17.94
N LYS A 107 9.52 -6.98 -16.89
CA LYS A 107 10.54 -7.50 -16.00
C LYS A 107 10.16 -7.18 -14.57
N SER A 108 10.20 -8.17 -13.69
CA SER A 108 9.98 -7.94 -12.26
C SER A 108 11.00 -6.94 -11.69
N PRO A 109 10.57 -6.02 -10.80
CA PRO A 109 11.48 -5.07 -10.18
C PRO A 109 12.47 -5.80 -9.27
N ILE A 110 13.65 -5.20 -9.10
CA ILE A 110 14.66 -5.73 -8.19
C ILE A 110 14.48 -5.05 -6.84
N ILE A 111 13.97 -5.78 -5.85
CA ILE A 111 13.71 -5.26 -4.50
C ILE A 111 14.54 -6.05 -3.49
N GLY A 112 15.35 -5.35 -2.70
CA GLY A 112 16.16 -5.98 -1.64
C GLY A 112 17.14 -7.05 -2.15
N GLY A 113 17.62 -6.93 -3.40
CA GLY A 113 18.49 -7.92 -4.04
C GLY A 113 17.75 -9.10 -4.68
N VAL A 114 16.44 -9.24 -4.47
CA VAL A 114 15.61 -10.26 -5.14
C VAL A 114 15.35 -9.83 -6.58
N ASN A 115 15.65 -10.71 -7.54
CA ASN A 115 15.47 -10.47 -8.96
C ASN A 115 14.85 -11.72 -9.61
N LEU A 116 13.56 -11.66 -9.94
CA LEU A 116 12.87 -12.74 -10.65
C LEU A 116 13.10 -12.72 -12.17
N GLY A 117 13.83 -11.73 -12.68
CA GLY A 117 14.10 -11.58 -14.10
C GLY A 117 12.86 -11.17 -14.89
N LEU A 118 12.80 -11.66 -16.13
CA LEU A 118 11.72 -11.39 -17.06
C LEU A 118 10.46 -12.16 -16.69
N ILE A 119 9.30 -11.52 -16.76
CA ILE A 119 8.03 -12.12 -16.33
C ILE A 119 7.64 -13.31 -17.23
N ARG A 120 7.76 -13.10 -18.55
CA ARG A 120 7.49 -14.09 -19.61
C ARG A 120 8.41 -13.85 -20.81
N GLY A 121 9.72 -13.99 -20.60
CA GLY A 121 10.69 -13.51 -21.58
C GLY A 121 10.51 -12.01 -21.85
N HIS A 122 10.85 -11.52 -23.05
CA HIS A 122 10.66 -10.10 -23.39
C HIS A 122 9.22 -9.76 -23.79
N ALA A 123 8.26 -10.68 -23.68
CA ALA A 123 6.86 -10.40 -24.03
C ALA A 123 6.25 -9.38 -23.07
N PHE A 124 5.49 -8.43 -23.59
CA PHE A 124 4.75 -7.47 -22.78
C PHE A 124 3.51 -8.15 -22.21
N VAL A 125 3.46 -8.28 -20.88
CA VAL A 125 2.31 -8.87 -20.18
C VAL A 125 1.33 -7.80 -19.75
N ARG A 126 0.04 -8.09 -19.86
CA ARG A 126 -1.00 -7.20 -19.33
C ARG A 126 -1.02 -7.19 -17.79
N LYS A 127 -0.81 -8.36 -17.17
CA LYS A 127 -0.77 -8.55 -15.71
C LYS A 127 -0.05 -9.84 -15.32
N ASP A 128 0.67 -9.81 -14.19
CA ASP A 128 1.19 -10.98 -13.45
C ASP A 128 1.48 -10.54 -12.00
N GLU A 129 0.45 -10.48 -11.18
CA GLU A 129 0.47 -9.84 -9.85
C GLU A 129 1.45 -10.51 -8.88
N GLY A 130 1.64 -11.83 -9.00
CA GLY A 130 2.58 -12.60 -8.18
C GLY A 130 4.05 -12.26 -8.49
N LYS A 131 4.37 -11.87 -9.73
CA LYS A 131 5.72 -11.47 -10.13
C LYS A 131 5.92 -9.95 -10.16
N THR A 132 4.88 -9.15 -9.93
CA THR A 132 4.93 -7.69 -10.04
C THR A 132 4.54 -7.04 -8.71
N CYS A 133 3.25 -7.00 -8.38
CA CYS A 133 2.71 -6.40 -7.17
C CYS A 133 3.36 -6.98 -5.92
N ALA A 134 3.46 -8.31 -5.84
CA ALA A 134 3.99 -9.01 -4.68
C ALA A 134 5.47 -8.68 -4.36
N LEU A 135 6.24 -8.12 -5.29
CA LEU A 135 7.66 -7.81 -5.04
C LEU A 135 7.79 -6.54 -4.20
N CYS A 136 7.02 -5.50 -4.53
CA CYS A 136 7.01 -4.25 -3.77
C CYS A 136 6.04 -4.31 -2.59
N HIS A 137 4.92 -5.02 -2.73
CA HIS A 137 3.88 -5.16 -1.72
C HIS A 137 4.00 -6.46 -0.88
N GLY A 138 5.04 -7.26 -1.13
CA GLY A 138 5.34 -8.53 -0.45
C GLY A 138 5.72 -8.38 1.01
N GLY A 139 6.18 -7.19 1.41
CA GLY A 139 6.51 -6.94 2.81
C GLY A 139 5.28 -6.84 3.73
N ARG A 140 4.08 -6.62 3.21
CA ARG A 140 2.88 -6.37 4.06
C ARG A 140 1.60 -6.92 3.45
N VAL A 141 1.27 -6.44 2.25
CA VAL A 141 -0.06 -6.61 1.66
C VAL A 141 -0.23 -8.01 1.10
N TYR A 142 0.74 -8.49 0.32
CA TYR A 142 0.61 -9.79 -0.33
C TYR A 142 0.53 -10.96 0.68
N PRO A 143 1.40 -11.04 1.72
CA PRO A 143 1.28 -12.10 2.73
C PRO A 143 0.01 -12.02 3.57
N GLU A 144 -0.51 -10.83 3.86
CA GLU A 144 -1.80 -10.67 4.55
C GLU A 144 -2.93 -11.22 3.65
N PHE A 145 -2.88 -10.94 2.35
CA PHE A 145 -3.87 -11.37 1.35
C PHE A 145 -3.87 -12.89 1.11
N THR A 146 -2.70 -13.48 0.96
CA THR A 146 -2.53 -14.93 0.73
C THR A 146 -2.59 -15.74 2.02
N GLY A 147 -2.58 -15.09 3.18
CA GLY A 147 -2.61 -15.74 4.50
C GLY A 147 -1.26 -16.25 4.99
N GLU A 148 -0.17 -16.04 4.24
CA GLU A 148 1.21 -16.30 4.69
C GLU A 148 1.55 -15.51 5.96
N TYR A 149 0.89 -14.36 6.15
CA TYR A 149 0.94 -13.59 7.38
C TYR A 149 -0.39 -13.62 8.12
N GLY A 150 -0.36 -13.95 9.41
CA GLY A 150 -1.56 -14.08 10.24
C GLY A 150 -2.32 -15.40 10.07
N GLY A 151 -1.87 -16.29 9.18
CA GLY A 151 -2.37 -17.66 9.03
C GLY A 151 -3.78 -17.79 8.48
N SER A 152 -4.35 -16.70 7.96
CA SER A 152 -5.75 -16.64 7.53
C SER A 152 -5.88 -15.80 6.25
N PRO A 153 -5.98 -16.45 5.08
CA PRO A 153 -6.07 -15.74 3.80
C PRO A 153 -7.34 -14.91 3.67
N ASP A 154 -7.32 -13.85 2.87
CA ASP A 154 -8.51 -13.06 2.58
C ASP A 154 -9.61 -13.91 1.91
N VAL A 155 -10.88 -13.70 2.28
CA VAL A 155 -12.02 -14.43 1.70
C VAL A 155 -12.18 -14.18 0.19
N HIS A 156 -11.78 -13.00 -0.30
CA HIS A 156 -11.79 -12.68 -1.72
C HIS A 156 -10.69 -13.46 -2.45
N TYR A 157 -9.48 -13.53 -1.87
CA TYR A 157 -8.40 -14.36 -2.39
C TYR A 157 -8.80 -15.83 -2.46
N GLN A 158 -9.41 -16.36 -1.39
CA GLN A 158 -9.91 -17.74 -1.36
C GLN A 158 -10.98 -18.02 -2.42
N LYS A 159 -11.67 -16.98 -2.91
CA LYS A 159 -12.67 -17.06 -3.97
C LYS A 159 -12.10 -16.80 -5.37
N GLY A 160 -10.76 -16.74 -5.50
CA GLY A 160 -10.06 -16.56 -6.76
C GLY A 160 -9.90 -15.11 -7.19
N MET A 161 -10.24 -14.12 -6.35
CA MET A 161 -9.95 -12.72 -6.65
C MET A 161 -8.48 -12.40 -6.43
N ILE A 162 -7.93 -11.59 -7.32
CA ILE A 162 -6.56 -11.07 -7.28
C ILE A 162 -6.57 -9.54 -7.24
N CYS A 163 -5.39 -8.93 -7.17
CA CYS A 163 -5.25 -7.49 -6.91
C CYS A 163 -6.07 -6.64 -7.88
N LEU A 164 -6.05 -6.95 -9.18
CA LEU A 164 -6.73 -6.18 -10.23
C LEU A 164 -8.25 -6.37 -10.27
N ASP A 165 -8.79 -7.33 -9.53
CA ASP A 165 -10.25 -7.48 -9.39
C ASP A 165 -10.82 -6.38 -8.50
N CYS A 166 -10.02 -5.83 -7.58
CA CYS A 166 -10.35 -4.67 -6.75
C CYS A 166 -9.70 -3.38 -7.27
N HIS A 167 -8.39 -3.41 -7.54
CA HIS A 167 -7.60 -2.24 -7.94
C HIS A 167 -7.61 -2.05 -9.45
N LYS A 168 -8.25 -0.99 -9.94
CA LYS A 168 -8.48 -0.79 -11.38
C LYS A 168 -7.36 0.03 -12.03
N GLN A 169 -7.28 -0.07 -13.36
CA GLN A 169 -6.24 0.56 -14.17
C GLN A 169 -6.04 2.06 -13.86
N ASN A 170 -7.11 2.83 -13.66
CA ASN A 170 -6.99 4.27 -13.40
C ASN A 170 -6.38 4.59 -12.02
N GLU A 171 -6.52 3.70 -11.04
CA GLU A 171 -5.85 3.86 -9.74
C GLU A 171 -4.33 3.64 -9.88
N LEU A 172 -3.95 2.66 -10.71
CA LEU A 172 -2.55 2.26 -10.89
C LEU A 172 -1.80 3.18 -11.85
N HIS A 173 -2.37 3.42 -13.03
CA HIS A 173 -1.83 4.30 -14.06
C HIS A 173 -2.12 5.78 -13.78
N GLY A 174 -2.87 6.10 -12.73
CA GLY A 174 -3.31 7.46 -12.44
C GLY A 174 -4.49 7.94 -13.32
N ASP A 175 -5.16 8.98 -12.84
CA ASP A 175 -6.20 9.71 -13.55
C ASP A 175 -5.68 11.03 -14.18
N GLY A 176 -4.41 11.35 -13.94
CA GLY A 176 -3.76 12.58 -14.40
C GLY A 176 -3.66 13.68 -13.35
N ALA A 177 -4.33 13.52 -12.20
CA ALA A 177 -4.14 14.40 -11.06
C ALA A 177 -3.04 13.86 -10.13
N ALA A 178 -2.13 14.74 -9.72
CA ALA A 178 -1.17 14.39 -8.68
C ALA A 178 -1.90 14.25 -7.34
N ALA A 179 -1.72 13.12 -6.68
CA ALA A 179 -2.25 12.86 -5.35
C ALA A 179 -1.14 12.98 -4.30
N LEU A 180 -1.45 13.57 -3.14
CA LEU A 180 -0.53 13.65 -2.00
C LEU A 180 -0.60 12.40 -1.11
N SER A 181 -1.65 11.61 -1.25
CA SER A 181 -1.88 10.38 -0.50
C SER A 181 -2.72 9.42 -1.32
N ARG A 182 -2.56 8.12 -1.08
CA ARG A 182 -3.44 7.08 -1.67
C ARG A 182 -4.92 7.29 -1.36
N HIS A 183 -5.20 8.00 -0.26
CA HIS A 183 -6.56 8.32 0.17
C HIS A 183 -7.20 9.44 -0.64
N ASP A 184 -6.40 10.20 -1.40
CA ASP A 184 -6.87 11.28 -2.27
C ASP A 184 -7.09 10.79 -3.72
N VAL A 185 -6.66 9.56 -4.02
CA VAL A 185 -6.85 8.94 -5.33
C VAL A 185 -8.32 8.53 -5.49
N LYS A 186 -8.97 9.08 -6.52
CA LYS A 186 -10.37 8.76 -6.82
C LYS A 186 -10.49 7.34 -7.39
N GLY A 187 -11.60 6.69 -7.09
CA GLY A 187 -11.92 5.37 -7.64
C GLY A 187 -11.13 4.20 -7.05
N GLY A 188 -10.50 4.39 -5.89
CA GLY A 188 -9.93 3.29 -5.12
C GLY A 188 -10.99 2.25 -4.69
N PRO A 189 -10.58 1.01 -4.39
CA PRO A 189 -11.52 -0.04 -4.05
C PRO A 189 -12.30 0.29 -2.78
N ALA A 190 -13.62 0.08 -2.85
CA ALA A 190 -14.51 0.27 -1.73
C ALA A 190 -15.39 -0.97 -1.55
N CYS A 191 -15.54 -1.44 -0.30
CA CYS A 191 -16.37 -2.59 0.02
C CYS A 191 -17.79 -2.44 -0.54
N ILE A 192 -18.35 -1.24 -0.45
CA ILE A 192 -19.70 -0.90 -0.91
C ILE A 192 -19.89 -1.00 -2.43
N GLY A 193 -18.81 -1.02 -3.22
CA GLY A 193 -18.88 -1.24 -4.68
C GLY A 193 -19.33 -2.66 -5.05
N CYS A 194 -19.12 -3.63 -4.17
CA CYS A 194 -19.57 -5.03 -4.36
C CYS A 194 -20.53 -5.50 -3.26
N HIS A 195 -20.53 -4.86 -2.10
CA HIS A 195 -21.34 -5.20 -0.93
C HIS A 195 -22.25 -4.04 -0.52
N PRO A 196 -23.49 -3.98 -1.04
CA PRO A 196 -24.42 -2.92 -0.69
C PRO A 196 -24.61 -2.78 0.82
N ALA A 197 -24.66 -1.54 1.30
CA ALA A 197 -24.88 -1.24 2.72
C ALA A 197 -26.19 -1.90 3.19
N GLY A 198 -26.13 -2.61 4.32
CA GLY A 198 -27.29 -3.35 4.84
C GLY A 198 -27.54 -4.73 4.20
N GLY A 199 -26.69 -5.21 3.28
CA GLY A 199 -26.79 -6.51 2.62
C GLY A 199 -26.57 -7.75 3.52
N GLY A 200 -26.75 -7.61 4.84
CA GLY A 200 -26.69 -8.71 5.79
C GLY A 200 -27.80 -9.73 5.54
N LYS A 201 -27.45 -11.02 5.45
CA LYS A 201 -28.43 -12.10 5.20
C LYS A 201 -29.34 -12.41 6.40
N SER A 202 -29.03 -11.90 7.58
CA SER A 202 -29.74 -12.16 8.84
C SER A 202 -30.10 -10.85 9.53
N ASP A 203 -31.19 -10.82 10.30
CA ASP A 203 -31.63 -9.62 11.06
C ASP A 203 -30.53 -9.04 11.94
N LYS A 204 -29.82 -9.89 12.70
CA LYS A 204 -28.70 -9.45 13.55
C LYS A 204 -27.62 -8.73 12.75
N SER A 205 -27.31 -9.21 11.55
CA SER A 205 -26.33 -8.59 10.66
C SER A 205 -26.85 -7.27 10.06
N ARG A 206 -28.13 -7.19 9.68
CA ARG A 206 -28.74 -5.95 9.19
C ARG A 206 -28.75 -4.87 10.27
N ALA A 207 -29.17 -5.23 11.48
CA ALA A 207 -29.16 -4.35 12.64
C ALA A 207 -27.74 -3.85 12.94
N ALA A 208 -26.74 -4.75 12.99
CA ALA A 208 -25.36 -4.36 13.22
C ALA A 208 -24.82 -3.37 12.18
N HIS A 209 -25.10 -3.58 10.88
CA HIS A 209 -24.71 -2.63 9.84
C HIS A 209 -25.44 -1.29 9.96
N ALA A 210 -26.73 -1.30 10.28
CA ALA A 210 -27.50 -0.06 10.46
C ALA A 210 -27.00 0.76 11.66
N THR A 211 -26.65 0.11 12.78
CA THR A 211 -26.16 0.78 13.98
C THR A 211 -24.76 1.38 13.81
N HIS A 212 -23.87 0.67 13.09
CA HIS A 212 -22.45 1.02 12.97
C HIS A 212 -22.07 1.69 11.64
N GLY A 213 -22.97 1.70 10.66
CA GLY A 213 -22.75 2.36 9.38
C GLY A 213 -22.30 3.81 9.57
N GLY A 214 -21.20 4.18 8.93
CA GLY A 214 -20.60 5.53 9.04
C GLY A 214 -19.81 5.80 10.33
N LYS A 215 -19.82 4.89 11.31
CA LYS A 215 -19.05 5.02 12.58
C LYS A 215 -17.86 4.08 12.64
N LEU A 216 -17.96 2.92 12.01
CA LEU A 216 -16.87 1.94 11.93
C LEU A 216 -16.47 1.72 10.48
N SER A 217 -15.17 1.62 10.23
CA SER A 217 -14.68 1.09 8.95
C SER A 217 -15.11 -0.38 8.80
N CYS A 218 -15.34 -0.85 7.56
CA CYS A 218 -15.66 -2.26 7.32
C CYS A 218 -14.57 -3.20 7.86
N ALA A 219 -13.30 -2.80 7.73
CA ALA A 219 -12.15 -3.55 8.21
C ALA A 219 -12.12 -3.70 9.74
N SER A 220 -12.70 -2.77 10.50
CA SER A 220 -12.80 -2.85 11.97
C SER A 220 -13.52 -4.12 12.43
N CYS A 221 -14.51 -4.58 11.66
CA CYS A 221 -15.25 -5.81 11.94
C CYS A 221 -14.77 -6.99 11.10
N HIS A 222 -14.42 -6.75 9.84
CA HIS A 222 -14.19 -7.81 8.85
C HIS A 222 -12.72 -8.20 8.68
N SER A 223 -11.74 -7.46 9.21
CA SER A 223 -10.36 -7.95 9.26
C SER A 223 -10.30 -9.22 10.13
N GLY A 224 -9.79 -10.30 9.55
CA GLY A 224 -9.91 -11.65 10.12
C GLY A 224 -8.74 -12.11 10.97
N ALA A 225 -7.60 -11.43 10.89
CA ALA A 225 -6.38 -11.83 11.57
C ALA A 225 -5.52 -10.62 11.98
N PRO A 226 -4.61 -10.78 12.95
CA PRO A 226 -3.55 -9.80 13.21
C PRO A 226 -2.75 -9.52 11.93
N TYR A 227 -2.37 -8.26 11.74
CA TYR A 227 -1.62 -7.79 10.58
C TYR A 227 -0.31 -7.15 11.01
N ARG A 228 0.56 -6.88 10.03
CA ARG A 228 1.96 -6.52 10.31
C ARG A 228 2.07 -5.08 10.81
N ASN A 229 2.42 -4.88 12.09
CA ASN A 229 2.68 -3.56 12.65
C ASN A 229 4.19 -3.31 12.68
N CYS A 230 4.62 -2.17 12.14
CA CYS A 230 6.04 -1.85 12.03
C CYS A 230 6.46 -1.02 13.24
N TYR A 231 7.57 -1.38 13.90
CA TYR A 231 8.05 -0.69 15.11
C TYR A 231 9.42 -0.03 14.94
N ASP A 232 10.20 -0.42 13.92
CA ASP A 232 11.42 0.28 13.51
C ASP A 232 11.47 0.49 11.99
N CYS A 233 12.07 1.61 11.57
CA CYS A 233 12.28 1.98 10.17
C CYS A 233 13.55 1.35 9.58
N HIS A 234 13.66 1.33 8.25
CA HIS A 234 14.78 0.74 7.48
C HIS A 234 16.13 1.49 7.57
N LEU A 235 16.32 2.38 8.55
CA LEU A 235 17.50 3.25 8.67
C LEU A 235 18.36 2.84 9.87
N GLY A 236 18.92 1.62 9.87
CA GLY A 236 19.78 1.14 10.95
C GLY A 236 19.79 -0.38 11.11
N ALA A 237 19.63 -0.86 12.36
CA ALA A 237 19.72 -2.27 12.78
C ALA A 237 18.64 -3.22 12.19
N GLY A 238 17.91 -2.80 11.16
CA GLY A 238 16.82 -3.53 10.52
C GLY A 238 15.44 -3.04 10.95
N ALA A 239 14.42 -3.44 10.19
CA ALA A 239 13.03 -3.14 10.52
C ALA A 239 12.47 -4.24 11.42
N THR A 240 11.93 -3.87 12.58
CA THR A 240 11.15 -4.80 13.40
C THR A 240 9.67 -4.67 13.06
N ALA A 241 9.01 -5.82 12.94
CA ALA A 241 7.57 -5.87 12.77
C ALA A 241 6.97 -6.94 13.66
N LYS A 242 5.81 -6.65 14.24
CA LYS A 242 5.08 -7.57 15.11
C LYS A 242 3.65 -7.75 14.61
N PRO A 243 3.07 -8.95 14.73
CA PRO A 243 1.65 -9.13 14.46
C PRO A 243 0.85 -8.35 15.51
N GLY A 244 -0.21 -7.69 15.06
CA GLY A 244 -1.12 -7.01 15.96
C GLY A 244 -2.42 -6.65 15.26
N PHE A 245 -3.49 -6.59 16.05
CA PHE A 245 -4.76 -6.00 15.63
C PHE A 245 -4.96 -4.76 16.49
N ILE A 246 -5.27 -3.62 15.88
CA ILE A 246 -5.41 -2.35 16.60
C ILE A 246 -6.63 -1.62 16.08
N LEU A 247 -7.50 -1.19 17.00
CA LEU A 247 -8.67 -0.36 16.75
C LEU A 247 -8.51 0.99 17.45
N GLY A 248 -8.91 2.05 16.79
CA GLY A 248 -8.94 3.39 17.39
C GLY A 248 -9.59 4.39 16.46
N ARG A 249 -9.68 5.65 16.91
CA ARG A 249 -10.20 6.72 16.07
C ARG A 249 -9.31 6.91 14.86
N ASN A 250 -9.93 7.10 13.70
CA ASN A 250 -9.22 7.37 12.48
C ASN A 250 -8.63 8.80 12.53
N PRO A 251 -7.30 8.98 12.45
CA PRO A 251 -6.68 10.31 12.48
C PRO A 251 -7.04 11.19 11.27
N ARG A 252 -7.60 10.60 10.21
CA ARG A 252 -8.08 11.32 9.02
C ARG A 252 -9.59 11.60 9.06
N ASN A 253 -10.33 10.92 9.93
CA ASN A 253 -11.77 11.10 10.12
C ASN A 253 -12.14 10.76 11.58
N THR A 254 -12.13 11.75 12.46
CA THR A 254 -12.26 11.56 13.91
C THR A 254 -13.62 10.99 14.37
N ASN A 255 -14.60 10.95 13.46
CA ASN A 255 -15.92 10.37 13.67
C ASN A 255 -15.98 8.87 13.39
N GLU A 256 -14.92 8.29 12.83
CA GLU A 256 -14.82 6.87 12.48
C GLU A 256 -13.81 6.15 13.38
N VAL A 257 -14.13 4.92 13.80
CA VAL A 257 -13.17 3.97 14.36
C VAL A 257 -12.76 2.97 13.28
N THR A 258 -11.45 2.79 13.13
CA THR A 258 -10.86 2.01 12.04
C THR A 258 -9.77 1.07 12.54
N THR A 259 -9.34 0.13 11.68
CA THR A 259 -8.11 -0.63 11.89
C THR A 259 -6.90 0.29 11.73
N LEU A 260 -6.02 0.31 12.71
CA LEU A 260 -4.84 1.16 12.75
C LEU A 260 -3.57 0.34 12.60
N ARG A 261 -2.61 0.84 11.81
CA ARG A 261 -1.28 0.25 11.71
C ARG A 261 -0.25 1.19 12.28
N VAL A 262 0.68 0.62 13.06
CA VAL A 262 1.86 1.35 13.50
C VAL A 262 2.79 1.61 12.32
N ILE A 263 3.13 2.87 12.11
CA ILE A 263 4.16 3.33 11.19
C ILE A 263 5.27 3.98 12.05
N PRO A 264 6.45 3.35 12.16
CA PRO A 264 7.42 3.62 13.21
C PRO A 264 8.31 4.80 12.87
N THR A 265 7.70 5.97 12.85
CA THR A 265 8.44 7.22 12.97
C THR A 265 8.62 7.50 14.45
N VAL A 266 9.55 6.80 15.11
CA VAL A 266 10.05 7.12 16.46
C VAL A 266 11.00 8.32 16.39
N ARG A 267 11.14 9.11 17.46
CA ARG A 267 11.75 10.46 17.43
C ARG A 267 13.15 10.52 16.80
N ASP A 268 13.88 9.45 16.87
CA ASP A 268 15.26 9.26 16.42
C ASP A 268 15.40 8.55 15.06
N THR A 269 14.28 8.21 14.39
CA THR A 269 14.25 7.51 13.09
C THR A 269 15.20 8.10 12.04
N PHE A 270 15.29 9.43 11.98
CA PHE A 270 16.10 10.14 10.99
C PHE A 270 17.31 10.86 11.59
N ARG A 271 17.65 10.57 12.85
CA ARG A 271 18.73 11.25 13.58
C ARG A 271 20.07 11.10 12.87
N ASN A 272 20.36 9.93 12.32
CA ASN A 272 21.60 9.66 11.56
C ASN A 272 21.72 10.50 10.27
N ALA A 273 20.60 11.01 9.76
CA ALA A 273 20.58 11.93 8.62
C ALA A 273 20.63 13.41 9.05
N GLY A 274 20.75 13.70 10.36
CA GLY A 274 20.73 15.05 10.90
C GLY A 274 19.33 15.65 11.02
N ILE A 275 18.28 14.81 11.07
CA ILE A 275 16.88 15.25 11.17
C ILE A 275 16.34 14.85 12.55
N ALA A 276 15.95 15.84 13.34
CA ALA A 276 15.40 15.68 14.69
C ALA A 276 13.87 15.50 14.72
N MET A 277 13.19 15.82 13.60
CA MET A 277 11.73 15.93 13.53
C MET A 277 11.20 16.96 14.53
N GLU A 278 11.51 18.23 14.30
CA GLU A 278 11.12 19.33 15.20
C GLU A 278 9.61 19.33 15.51
N SER A 279 8.79 18.96 14.53
CA SER A 279 7.32 18.86 14.63
C SER A 279 6.84 17.42 14.87
N TYR A 280 7.61 16.60 15.60
CA TYR A 280 7.30 15.19 15.82
C TYR A 280 5.87 14.93 16.31
N ASP A 281 5.36 15.73 17.24
CA ASP A 281 4.02 15.53 17.81
C ASP A 281 2.88 15.98 16.86
N ALA A 282 3.18 16.54 15.69
CA ALA A 282 2.18 16.98 14.72
C ALA A 282 1.42 15.81 14.06
N LEU A 283 2.00 14.61 14.07
CA LEU A 283 1.40 13.42 13.45
C LEU A 283 1.40 12.24 14.43
N PRO A 284 0.37 11.37 14.39
CA PRO A 284 0.38 10.13 15.15
C PRO A 284 1.31 9.08 14.53
N ASN A 285 1.65 8.06 15.30
CA ASN A 285 2.34 6.85 14.83
C ASN A 285 1.38 5.82 14.26
N TYR A 286 0.10 5.89 14.62
CA TYR A 286 -0.94 4.97 14.17
C TYR A 286 -1.72 5.59 13.01
N TRP A 287 -1.87 4.86 11.92
CA TRP A 287 -2.53 5.33 10.71
C TRP A 287 -3.62 4.35 10.25
N PRO A 288 -4.71 4.84 9.61
CA PRO A 288 -5.76 3.99 9.10
C PRO A 288 -5.17 3.02 8.08
N SER A 289 -5.43 1.73 8.31
CA SER A 289 -4.96 0.64 7.49
C SER A 289 -6.16 -0.10 6.93
N ALA A 290 -6.01 -0.61 5.71
CA ALA A 290 -6.90 -1.62 5.14
C ALA A 290 -6.12 -2.95 5.13
N PRO A 291 -6.16 -3.74 6.22
CA PRO A 291 -5.57 -5.08 6.22
C PRO A 291 -6.19 -5.90 5.10
N HIS A 292 -5.36 -6.56 4.30
CA HIS A 292 -5.83 -7.38 3.20
C HIS A 292 -6.12 -8.79 3.70
N ASN A 293 -6.94 -8.94 4.74
CA ASN A 293 -7.25 -10.25 5.34
C ASN A 293 -8.74 -10.34 5.73
N ILE A 294 -9.59 -9.80 4.87
CA ILE A 294 -11.03 -9.67 5.08
C ILE A 294 -11.68 -11.05 5.18
N LYS A 295 -12.58 -11.20 6.15
CA LYS A 295 -13.40 -12.38 6.39
C LYS A 295 -14.85 -11.96 6.59
N LYS A 296 -15.75 -12.80 6.10
CA LYS A 296 -17.19 -12.64 6.36
C LYS A 296 -17.53 -12.82 7.84
N ARG A 297 -16.88 -13.76 8.52
CA ARG A 297 -17.08 -14.08 9.94
C ARG A 297 -15.75 -13.96 10.68
N THR A 298 -15.70 -13.06 11.64
CA THR A 298 -14.63 -12.81 12.61
C THR A 298 -15.21 -12.92 14.03
N GLU A 299 -14.35 -12.86 15.06
CA GLU A 299 -14.82 -12.76 16.45
C GLU A 299 -15.74 -11.53 16.67
N ARG A 300 -15.39 -10.37 16.09
CA ARG A 300 -16.19 -9.13 16.19
C ARG A 300 -17.56 -9.22 15.51
N THR A 301 -17.65 -9.97 14.41
CA THR A 301 -18.96 -10.17 13.74
C THR A 301 -19.84 -11.21 14.45
N ARG A 302 -19.27 -12.00 15.37
CA ARG A 302 -19.97 -13.08 16.07
C ARG A 302 -20.48 -12.68 17.44
N SER A 303 -19.77 -11.78 18.14
CA SER A 303 -20.19 -11.28 19.45
C SER A 303 -19.94 -9.78 19.59
N CYS A 304 -20.92 -9.07 20.13
CA CYS A 304 -20.81 -7.66 20.49
C CYS A 304 -19.86 -7.44 21.68
N GLU A 305 -19.72 -8.43 22.56
CA GLU A 305 -18.94 -8.34 23.80
C GLU A 305 -17.45 -8.10 23.51
N VAL A 306 -16.92 -8.68 22.43
CA VAL A 306 -15.53 -8.51 21.99
C VAL A 306 -15.15 -7.02 21.90
N CYS A 307 -16.07 -6.18 21.44
CA CYS A 307 -15.84 -4.75 21.32
C CYS A 307 -16.38 -3.97 22.53
N HIS A 308 -17.61 -4.25 22.95
CA HIS A 308 -18.32 -3.39 23.91
C HIS A 308 -18.05 -3.73 25.38
N THR A 309 -17.63 -4.98 25.67
CA THR A 309 -17.32 -5.47 27.02
C THR A 309 -15.81 -5.63 27.19
N ASP A 310 -15.19 -6.47 26.37
CA ASP A 310 -13.76 -6.82 26.46
C ASP A 310 -12.87 -5.69 25.96
N ARG A 311 -13.42 -4.81 25.10
CA ARG A 311 -12.69 -3.74 24.40
C ARG A 311 -11.42 -4.27 23.72
N LYS A 312 -11.51 -5.48 23.19
CA LYS A 312 -10.38 -6.20 22.63
C LYS A 312 -9.76 -5.42 21.48
N ASP A 313 -8.45 -5.28 21.51
CA ASP A 313 -7.62 -4.61 20.50
C ASP A 313 -7.87 -3.09 20.34
N PHE A 314 -8.69 -2.46 21.17
CA PHE A 314 -8.81 -1.00 21.20
C PHE A 314 -7.57 -0.36 21.82
N LEU A 315 -7.09 0.73 21.21
CA LEU A 315 -6.05 1.56 21.79
C LEU A 315 -6.51 2.14 23.12
N THR A 316 -5.69 1.91 24.13
CA THR A 316 -5.73 2.52 25.46
C THR A 316 -4.44 3.30 25.70
N GLU A 317 -4.45 4.24 26.64
CA GLU A 317 -3.25 5.00 27.05
C GLU A 317 -2.07 4.08 27.41
N GLN A 318 -2.34 2.92 28.02
CA GLN A 318 -1.32 1.95 28.43
C GLN A 318 -0.73 1.18 27.25
N THR A 319 -1.47 1.03 26.16
CA THR A 319 -1.03 0.31 24.94
C THR A 319 -0.40 1.20 23.88
N LEU A 320 -0.40 2.52 24.11
CA LEU A 320 0.29 3.45 23.22
C LEU A 320 1.79 3.15 23.21
N ILE A 321 2.43 3.30 22.05
CA ILE A 321 3.88 3.13 21.92
C ILE A 321 4.58 4.08 22.87
N LYS A 322 5.47 3.52 23.69
CA LYS A 322 6.34 4.27 24.59
C LYS A 322 7.17 5.26 23.78
N ASP A 323 7.27 6.50 24.26
CA ASP A 323 7.97 7.61 23.59
C ASP A 323 7.42 7.93 22.17
N GLY A 324 6.19 7.48 21.89
CA GLY A 324 5.43 7.83 20.69
C GLY A 324 4.94 9.28 20.70
N SER A 325 4.41 9.71 19.56
CA SER A 325 3.82 11.04 19.39
C SER A 325 2.68 11.28 20.37
N LYS A 326 2.61 12.50 20.93
CA LYS A 326 1.49 12.95 21.77
C LYS A 326 0.16 12.91 21.03
N ALA A 327 0.16 13.03 19.70
CA ALA A 327 -1.05 12.93 18.88
C ALA A 327 -1.74 11.55 18.98
N ASN A 328 -1.03 10.51 19.41
CA ASN A 328 -1.59 9.17 19.59
C ASN A 328 -2.73 9.13 20.64
N ARG A 329 -2.70 10.01 21.64
CA ARG A 329 -3.75 10.11 22.67
C ARG A 329 -5.11 10.40 22.08
N GLY A 330 -5.16 11.21 21.01
CA GLY A 330 -6.40 11.53 20.30
C GLY A 330 -7.02 10.33 19.56
N LEU A 331 -6.30 9.20 19.46
CA LEU A 331 -6.76 7.99 18.76
C LEU A 331 -7.42 6.98 19.69
N VAL A 332 -7.26 7.15 21.01
CA VAL A 332 -7.90 6.32 22.02
C VAL A 332 -9.42 6.44 21.88
N HIS A 333 -10.08 5.29 21.87
CA HIS A 333 -11.54 5.22 21.77
C HIS A 333 -12.09 4.21 22.76
N THR A 334 -13.06 4.65 23.55
CA THR A 334 -13.84 3.77 24.42
C THR A 334 -15.20 3.54 23.77
N PRO A 335 -15.51 2.32 23.31
CA PRO A 335 -16.83 2.01 22.77
C PRO A 335 -17.90 2.16 23.86
N ARG A 336 -19.12 2.49 23.43
CA ARG A 336 -20.27 2.56 24.35
C ARG A 336 -20.52 1.19 24.98
N LYS A 337 -20.96 1.14 26.24
CA LYS A 337 -21.40 -0.10 26.87
C LYS A 337 -22.67 -0.61 26.16
N LEU A 338 -22.87 -1.93 26.18
CA LEU A 338 -24.17 -2.50 25.81
C LEU A 338 -25.18 -2.04 26.87
N GLU A 339 -26.25 -1.38 26.44
CA GLU A 339 -27.40 -1.13 27.31
C GLU A 339 -28.11 -2.46 27.55
N ASN A 340 -28.40 -2.80 28.81
CA ASN A 340 -29.23 -3.96 29.14
C ASN A 340 -30.62 -3.72 28.54
N GLN A 341 -31.12 -4.67 27.76
CA GLN A 341 -32.46 -4.59 27.15
C GLN A 341 -33.61 -4.75 28.16
N GLU A 342 -33.33 -4.79 29.46
CA GLU A 342 -34.34 -4.94 30.51
C GLU A 342 -34.98 -3.62 30.97
N GLU A 343 -34.40 -2.44 30.65
CA GLU A 343 -34.95 -1.14 31.07
C GLU A 343 -35.88 -0.48 30.02
N LYS A 344 -36.23 -1.18 28.94
CA LYS A 344 -37.19 -0.72 27.92
C LYS A 344 -38.39 -1.66 27.77
N ARG A 345 -38.97 -2.08 28.90
CA ARG A 345 -40.28 -2.72 28.95
C ARG A 345 -41.27 -1.85 29.70
#